data_AF-A0A7V5S792-F1
#
_entry.id   AF-A0A7V5S792-F1
#
_cell.length_a   1.000
_cell.length_b   1.000
_cell.length_c   1.000
_cell.angle_alpha   90.00
_cell.angle_beta   90.00
_cell.angle_gamma   90.00
#
_symmetry.space_group_name_H-M   'P 1'
#
loop_
_entity.id
_entity.type
_entity.pdbx_description
1 polymer ?
#
loop_
_entity_poly.entity_id
_entity_poly.type
_entity_poly.pdbx_seq_one_letter_code
_entity_poly.pdbx_strand_id
1 'polypeptide(L)'
;MRKVFITVFVLLLSVMLPAFGQSALEELAKQQIAQKTGLDPNLLATLFVTDGDNQFILAFVYVNDQTMQSQLKPELKQAIAPYVNKRALLTVLAPATASLFDPLRINFEQGLARFLLSEQSIIKVTPDFGAGKFEPGTVSAGILLLNDGLDLSKPFRIYYGAQSTVFSLTGRRCQRSRIRSSSYSCFCSFCF
;
A
#
# COMPACT_ATOMS: atom_id res chain seq x y z
N MET A 1 61.31 -9.56 -27.83
CA MET A 1 60.33 -8.55 -28.29
C MET A 1 58.94 -9.17 -28.16
N ARG A 2 58.27 -8.99 -27.02
CA ARG A 2 57.27 -7.93 -26.70
C ARG A 2 55.93 -8.12 -27.42
N LYS A 3 54.89 -8.41 -26.60
CA LYS A 3 53.49 -7.95 -26.67
C LYS A 3 52.41 -8.99 -27.05
N VAL A 4 52.05 -9.82 -26.07
CA VAL A 4 50.71 -10.40 -25.92
C VAL A 4 49.81 -9.30 -25.34
N PHE A 5 48.98 -8.67 -26.16
CA PHE A 5 47.98 -7.70 -25.73
C PHE A 5 46.60 -8.36 -25.68
N ILE A 6 46.16 -8.67 -24.46
CA ILE A 6 44.87 -8.26 -23.89
C ILE A 6 43.71 -8.20 -24.90
N THR A 7 42.85 -9.22 -24.89
CA THR A 7 41.45 -9.07 -25.30
C THR A 7 40.56 -9.89 -24.36
N VAL A 8 40.68 -9.57 -23.07
CA VAL A 8 39.70 -9.90 -22.04
C VAL A 8 38.88 -8.64 -21.86
N PHE A 9 37.68 -8.51 -22.46
CA PHE A 9 36.58 -7.64 -21.98
C PHE A 9 35.33 -7.59 -22.88
N VAL A 10 34.70 -8.69 -23.30
CA VAL A 10 33.36 -8.61 -23.91
C VAL A 10 32.47 -9.78 -23.47
N LEU A 11 32.16 -9.84 -22.18
CA LEU A 11 31.08 -10.71 -21.68
C LEU A 11 30.74 -10.32 -20.25
N LEU A 12 30.01 -9.21 -20.06
CA LEU A 12 29.29 -8.86 -18.82
C LEU A 12 28.47 -7.58 -19.03
N LEU A 13 27.66 -7.51 -20.10
CA LEU A 13 26.56 -6.56 -20.16
C LEU A 13 25.38 -7.15 -19.37
N SER A 14 25.55 -7.11 -18.05
CA SER A 14 24.50 -7.33 -17.07
C SER A 14 23.42 -6.28 -17.32
N VAL A 15 22.30 -6.68 -17.91
CA VAL A 15 21.09 -5.85 -17.97
C VAL A 15 20.54 -5.74 -16.54
N MET A 16 21.14 -4.86 -15.75
CA MET A 16 20.55 -4.35 -14.52
C MET A 16 19.63 -3.21 -14.91
N LEU A 17 18.42 -3.55 -15.38
CA LEU A 17 17.35 -2.58 -15.51
C LEU A 17 17.08 -1.99 -14.10
N PRO A 18 17.20 -0.66 -13.93
CA PRO A 18 17.11 -0.04 -12.63
C PRO A 18 15.68 -0.16 -12.09
N ALA A 19 15.53 -0.74 -10.89
CA ALA A 19 14.32 -0.73 -10.06
C ALA A 19 13.93 0.69 -9.56
N PHE A 20 14.20 1.73 -10.35
CA PHE A 20 14.04 3.15 -9.99
C PHE A 20 12.66 3.70 -10.33
N GLY A 21 11.82 2.96 -11.08
CA GLY A 21 10.46 3.40 -11.42
C GLY A 21 9.46 3.31 -10.27
N GLN A 22 9.61 2.33 -9.36
CA GLN A 22 8.64 2.09 -8.29
C GLN A 22 8.67 3.16 -7.20
N SER A 23 9.86 3.64 -6.81
CA SER A 23 10.00 4.65 -5.77
C SER A 23 9.50 6.04 -6.19
N ALA A 24 9.68 6.42 -7.46
CA ALA A 24 9.20 7.71 -7.97
C ALA A 24 7.68 7.73 -8.15
N LEU A 25 7.12 6.63 -8.66
CA LEU A 25 5.66 6.45 -8.75
C LEU A 25 5.02 6.41 -7.36
N GLU A 26 5.70 5.81 -6.39
CA GLU A 26 5.27 5.79 -5.00
C GLU A 26 5.20 7.17 -4.39
N GLU A 27 6.22 7.99 -4.60
CA GLU A 27 6.24 9.35 -4.07
C GLU A 27 5.19 10.24 -4.74
N LEU A 28 5.03 10.15 -6.06
CA LEU A 28 4.00 10.89 -6.79
C LEU A 28 2.58 10.49 -6.35
N ALA A 29 2.33 9.19 -6.16
CA ALA A 29 1.04 8.70 -5.71
C ALA A 29 0.73 9.16 -4.28
N LYS A 30 1.71 9.06 -3.37
CA LYS A 30 1.57 9.57 -2.00
C LYS A 30 1.30 11.06 -2.00
N GLN A 31 1.99 11.83 -2.84
CA GLN A 31 1.76 13.26 -3.00
C GLN A 31 0.36 13.54 -3.56
N GLN A 32 -0.08 12.82 -4.60
CA GLN A 32 -1.43 12.98 -5.17
C GLN A 32 -2.52 12.64 -4.15
N ILE A 33 -2.34 11.58 -3.37
CA ILE A 33 -3.27 11.18 -2.31
C ILE A 33 -3.27 12.22 -1.19
N ALA A 34 -2.11 12.63 -0.68
CA ALA A 34 -2.00 13.65 0.35
C ALA A 34 -2.61 14.99 -0.10
N GLN A 35 -2.34 15.44 -1.32
CA GLN A 35 -2.94 16.66 -1.88
C GLN A 35 -4.46 16.56 -2.03
N LYS A 36 -4.97 15.40 -2.48
CA LYS A 36 -6.41 15.23 -2.75
C LYS A 36 -7.24 14.87 -1.54
N THR A 37 -6.63 14.29 -0.50
CA THR A 37 -7.35 13.80 0.69
C THR A 37 -6.96 14.52 1.97
N GLY A 38 -5.76 15.11 2.04
CA GLY A 38 -5.20 15.72 3.23
C GLY A 38 -4.62 14.71 4.25
N LEU A 39 -4.43 13.46 3.83
CA LEU A 39 -3.90 12.39 4.69
C LEU A 39 -2.39 12.53 4.94
N ASP A 40 -1.96 12.28 6.19
CA ASP A 40 -0.55 12.20 6.57
C ASP A 40 0.09 10.94 5.94
N PRO A 41 1.15 11.09 5.12
CA PRO A 41 1.85 9.96 4.48
C PRO A 41 2.36 8.89 5.45
N ASN A 42 2.57 9.24 6.72
CA ASN A 42 3.07 8.32 7.75
C ASN A 42 1.99 7.39 8.31
N LEU A 43 0.72 7.73 8.13
CA LEU A 43 -0.45 6.94 8.55
C LEU A 43 -1.00 6.05 7.43
N LEU A 44 -0.33 6.05 6.26
CA LEU A 44 -0.74 5.29 5.08
C LEU A 44 0.01 3.95 5.00
N ALA A 45 -0.71 2.85 4.92
CA ALA A 45 -0.17 1.69 4.19
C ALA A 45 -0.51 1.88 2.71
N THR A 46 0.49 1.83 1.85
CA THR A 46 0.30 1.98 0.40
C THR A 46 0.52 0.64 -0.28
N LEU A 47 -0.32 0.33 -1.26
CA LEU A 47 -0.22 -0.84 -2.13
C LEU A 47 -0.21 -0.37 -3.59
N PHE A 48 0.86 -0.72 -4.29
CA PHE A 48 0.97 -0.52 -5.73
C PHE A 48 0.44 -1.75 -6.43
N VAL A 49 -0.63 -1.58 -7.20
CA VAL A 49 -1.19 -2.63 -8.02
C VAL A 49 -0.75 -2.41 -9.46
N THR A 50 -0.10 -3.43 -10.02
CA THR A 50 0.28 -3.50 -11.42
C THR A 50 -0.09 -4.89 -11.91
N ASP A 51 -1.19 -4.98 -12.66
CA ASP A 51 -1.79 -6.23 -13.14
C ASP A 51 -2.24 -6.04 -14.59
N GLY A 52 -1.37 -6.44 -15.52
CA GLY A 52 -1.52 -6.13 -16.95
C GLY A 52 -1.51 -4.62 -17.19
N ASP A 53 -2.57 -4.12 -17.82
CA ASP A 53 -2.74 -2.69 -18.11
C ASP A 53 -3.23 -1.88 -16.89
N ASN A 54 -3.66 -2.55 -15.82
CA ASN A 54 -4.15 -1.91 -14.62
C ASN A 54 -2.98 -1.43 -13.77
N GLN A 55 -2.88 -0.12 -13.57
CA GLN A 55 -1.89 0.51 -12.71
C GLN A 55 -2.57 1.53 -11.81
N PHE A 56 -2.62 1.23 -10.52
CA PHE A 56 -3.21 2.10 -9.53
C PHE A 56 -2.59 1.90 -8.15
N ILE A 57 -2.81 2.90 -7.31
CA ILE A 57 -2.38 2.89 -5.93
C ILE A 57 -3.61 2.79 -5.03
N LEU A 58 -3.52 1.92 -4.04
CA LEU A 58 -4.43 1.88 -2.90
C LEU A 58 -3.70 2.39 -1.67
N ALA A 59 -4.23 3.43 -1.04
CA ALA A 59 -3.79 3.85 0.30
C ALA A 59 -4.84 3.44 1.33
N PHE A 60 -4.38 2.87 2.43
CA PHE A 60 -5.19 2.39 3.53
C PHE A 60 -4.85 3.17 4.80
N VAL A 61 -5.88 3.68 5.46
CA VAL A 61 -5.77 4.45 6.70
C VAL A 61 -6.79 3.95 7.70
N TYR A 62 -6.37 3.71 8.93
CA TYR A 62 -7.31 3.33 9.98
C TYR A 62 -8.09 4.52 10.51
N VAL A 63 -9.40 4.36 10.62
CA VAL A 63 -10.31 5.41 11.09
C VAL A 63 -10.32 5.40 12.62
N ASN A 64 -9.49 6.26 13.21
CA ASN A 64 -9.40 6.53 14.64
C ASN A 64 -9.39 8.04 14.93
N ASP A 65 -9.27 8.38 16.21
CA ASP A 65 -9.23 9.77 16.66
C ASP A 65 -8.04 10.54 16.07
N GLN A 66 -6.88 9.88 15.85
CA GLN A 66 -5.71 10.51 15.22
C GLN A 66 -5.99 10.90 13.77
N THR A 67 -6.68 10.04 13.02
CA THR A 67 -7.10 10.31 11.65
C THR A 67 -8.07 11.49 11.59
N MET A 68 -8.97 11.64 12.58
CA MET A 68 -9.85 12.82 12.68
C MET A 68 -9.11 14.13 12.98
N GLN A 69 -8.00 14.05 13.72
CA GLN A 69 -7.12 15.19 14.02
C GLN A 69 -6.20 15.58 12.85
N SER A 70 -6.02 14.69 11.86
CA SER A 70 -5.22 14.98 10.67
C SER A 70 -5.86 16.04 9.76
N GLN A 71 -5.10 16.55 8.79
CA GLN A 71 -5.56 17.56 7.82
C GLN A 71 -6.49 17.01 6.73
N LEU A 72 -7.33 16.03 7.06
CA LEU A 72 -8.35 15.53 6.14
C LEU A 72 -9.27 16.64 5.65
N LYS A 73 -9.64 16.54 4.37
CA LYS A 73 -10.68 17.40 3.80
C LYS A 73 -11.99 17.29 4.60
N PRO A 74 -12.73 18.40 4.80
CA PRO A 74 -13.96 18.40 5.60
C PRO A 74 -14.98 17.36 5.17
N GLU A 75 -15.12 17.13 3.86
CA GLU A 75 -16.07 16.17 3.29
C GLU A 75 -15.71 14.72 3.69
N LEU A 76 -14.41 14.39 3.66
CA LEU A 76 -13.92 13.10 4.11
C LEU A 76 -14.08 12.94 5.62
N LYS A 77 -13.80 14.00 6.42
CA LYS A 77 -14.01 13.96 7.87
C LYS A 77 -15.47 13.67 8.22
N GLN A 78 -16.42 14.32 7.55
CA GLN A 78 -17.85 14.07 7.77
C GLN A 78 -18.25 12.64 7.41
N ALA A 79 -17.74 12.11 6.30
CA ALA A 79 -18.06 10.75 5.86
C ALA A 79 -17.49 9.67 6.77
N ILE A 80 -16.28 9.86 7.31
CA ILE A 80 -15.62 8.86 8.18
C ILE A 80 -15.99 8.99 9.67
N ALA A 81 -16.47 10.16 10.12
CA ALA A 81 -16.86 10.42 11.51
C ALA A 81 -17.72 9.31 12.16
N PRO A 82 -18.77 8.76 11.51
CA PRO A 82 -19.58 7.70 12.13
C PRO A 82 -18.87 6.35 12.25
N TYR A 83 -17.67 6.20 11.68
CA TYR A 83 -16.88 4.97 11.65
C TYR A 83 -15.60 5.04 12.50
N VAL A 84 -15.39 6.15 13.22
CA VAL A 84 -14.28 6.30 14.16
C VAL A 84 -14.36 5.19 15.21
N ASN A 85 -13.24 4.48 15.37
CA ASN A 85 -13.08 3.36 16.31
C ASN A 85 -13.99 2.15 16.02
N LYS A 86 -14.65 2.09 14.85
CA LYS A 86 -15.48 0.94 14.41
C LYS A 86 -14.71 -0.08 13.55
N ARG A 87 -13.40 -0.25 13.80
CA ARG A 87 -12.53 -1.17 13.05
C ARG A 87 -12.61 -0.94 11.54
N ALA A 88 -12.53 0.31 11.12
CA ALA A 88 -12.74 0.72 9.74
C ALA A 88 -11.43 1.20 9.10
N LEU A 89 -11.21 0.84 7.83
CA LEU A 89 -10.14 1.37 6.99
C LEU A 89 -10.72 2.31 5.94
N LEU A 90 -10.31 3.56 5.95
CA LEU A 90 -10.45 4.44 4.80
C LEU A 90 -9.48 3.95 3.72
N THR A 91 -10.03 3.60 2.57
CA THR A 91 -9.30 3.15 1.39
C THR A 91 -9.44 4.19 0.29
N VAL A 92 -8.31 4.66 -0.21
CA VAL A 92 -8.25 5.67 -1.27
C VAL A 92 -7.60 5.04 -2.50
N LEU A 93 -8.29 5.13 -3.63
CA LEU A 93 -7.84 4.66 -4.93
C LEU A 93 -7.33 5.85 -5.75
N ALA A 94 -6.12 5.71 -6.30
CA ALA A 94 -5.54 6.65 -7.25
C ALA A 94 -4.99 5.89 -8.48
N PRO A 95 -5.72 5.82 -9.60
CA PRO A 95 -5.24 5.23 -10.84
C PRO A 95 -4.13 6.07 -11.51
N ALA A 96 -3.07 5.38 -11.92
CA ALA A 96 -2.01 5.93 -12.76
C ALA A 96 -2.34 5.76 -14.26
N THR A 97 -3.05 4.69 -14.61
CA THR A 97 -3.60 4.43 -15.95
C THR A 97 -5.10 4.13 -15.86
N ALA A 98 -5.81 4.14 -16.99
CA ALA A 98 -7.19 3.68 -17.03
C ALA A 98 -7.28 2.22 -16.56
N SER A 99 -7.85 1.98 -15.38
CA SER A 99 -7.73 0.71 -14.66
C SER A 99 -9.07 0.21 -14.15
N LEU A 100 -9.25 -1.11 -14.15
CA LEU A 100 -10.38 -1.79 -13.52
C LEU A 100 -10.04 -2.08 -12.05
N PHE A 101 -10.86 -1.55 -11.16
CA PHE A 101 -10.78 -1.76 -9.72
C PHE A 101 -12.08 -2.36 -9.20
N ASP A 102 -11.95 -3.47 -8.48
CA ASP A 102 -13.03 -4.12 -7.74
C ASP A 102 -12.62 -4.25 -6.26
N PRO A 103 -13.30 -3.56 -5.32
CA PRO A 103 -12.97 -3.62 -3.90
C PRO A 103 -13.17 -5.02 -3.29
N LEU A 104 -13.97 -5.91 -3.89
CA LEU A 104 -14.16 -7.28 -3.40
C LEU A 104 -12.91 -8.15 -3.63
N ARG A 105 -11.98 -7.72 -4.49
CA ARG A 105 -10.67 -8.37 -4.66
C ARG A 105 -9.68 -8.04 -3.54
N ILE A 106 -10.07 -7.19 -2.58
CA ILE A 106 -9.27 -6.92 -1.38
C ILE A 106 -9.53 -8.01 -0.34
N ASN A 107 -8.46 -8.57 0.20
CA ASN A 107 -8.54 -9.57 1.24
C ASN A 107 -7.42 -9.41 2.27
N PHE A 108 -7.70 -9.80 3.50
CA PHE A 108 -6.81 -9.61 4.64
C PHE A 108 -6.27 -10.95 5.12
N GLU A 109 -5.04 -10.94 5.63
CA GLU A 109 -4.39 -12.12 6.17
C GLU A 109 -3.69 -11.78 7.47
N GLN A 110 -3.89 -12.62 8.49
CA GLN A 110 -3.21 -12.52 9.77
C GLN A 110 -2.89 -13.92 10.28
N GLY A 111 -1.60 -14.27 10.29
CA GLY A 111 -1.17 -15.64 10.59
C GLY A 111 -1.68 -16.62 9.53
N LEU A 112 -2.43 -17.64 9.96
CA LEU A 112 -3.06 -18.63 9.09
C LEU A 112 -4.50 -18.24 8.68
N ALA A 113 -5.06 -17.17 9.26
CA ALA A 113 -6.41 -16.74 8.97
C ALA A 113 -6.44 -15.80 7.76
N ARG A 114 -7.37 -16.06 6.84
CA ARG A 114 -7.66 -15.19 5.69
C ARG A 114 -9.10 -14.70 5.77
N PHE A 115 -9.29 -13.39 5.66
CA PHE A 115 -10.57 -12.73 5.74
C PHE A 115 -10.91 -12.11 4.38
N LEU A 116 -12.06 -12.47 3.85
CA LEU A 116 -12.59 -11.91 2.61
C LEU A 116 -13.51 -10.74 2.94
N LEU A 117 -13.53 -9.74 2.05
CA LEU A 117 -14.54 -8.69 2.13
C LEU A 117 -15.87 -9.18 1.59
N SER A 118 -16.94 -8.60 2.15
CA SER A 118 -18.29 -8.75 1.65
C SER A 118 -18.83 -7.39 1.23
N GLU A 119 -19.83 -7.35 0.35
CA GLU A 119 -20.41 -6.09 -0.14
C GLU A 119 -20.93 -5.20 0.99
N GLN A 120 -21.55 -5.80 2.01
CA GLN A 120 -22.03 -5.12 3.22
C GLN A 120 -20.90 -4.50 4.07
N SER A 121 -19.64 -4.93 3.88
CA SER A 121 -18.47 -4.39 4.57
C SER A 121 -17.88 -3.19 3.84
N ILE A 122 -18.44 -2.79 2.70
CA ILE A 122 -17.94 -1.71 1.85
C ILE A 122 -18.91 -0.54 1.89
N ILE A 123 -18.47 0.59 2.46
CA ILE A 123 -19.22 1.84 2.44
C ILE A 123 -18.57 2.78 1.43
N LYS A 124 -19.31 3.18 0.41
CA LYS A 124 -18.83 4.12 -0.60
C LYS A 124 -18.80 5.53 -0.02
N VAL A 125 -17.62 6.15 0.05
CA VAL A 125 -17.49 7.56 0.45
C VAL A 125 -17.68 8.44 -0.77
N THR A 126 -17.06 8.08 -1.89
CA THR A 126 -17.38 8.63 -3.20
C THR A 126 -18.28 7.67 -3.99
N PRO A 127 -19.27 8.16 -4.77
CA PRO A 127 -20.24 7.28 -5.45
C PRO A 127 -19.61 6.29 -6.43
N ASP A 128 -18.47 6.68 -7.00
CA ASP A 128 -17.71 5.91 -7.98
C ASP A 128 -16.88 4.78 -7.36
N PHE A 129 -16.75 4.70 -6.03
CA PHE A 129 -15.93 3.67 -5.39
C PHE A 129 -16.46 2.26 -5.68
N GLY A 130 -15.67 1.47 -6.40
CA GLY A 130 -16.06 0.15 -6.91
C GLY A 130 -16.95 0.17 -8.16
N ALA A 131 -17.00 1.27 -8.92
CA ALA A 131 -17.73 1.34 -10.20
C ALA A 131 -17.03 0.58 -11.35
N GLY A 132 -15.90 -0.07 -11.09
CA GLY A 132 -15.13 -0.81 -12.07
C GLY A 132 -14.03 0.04 -12.68
N LYS A 133 -14.29 0.70 -13.81
CA LYS A 133 -13.25 1.42 -14.57
C LYS A 133 -13.02 2.83 -14.02
N PHE A 134 -11.76 3.18 -13.78
CA PHE A 134 -11.34 4.51 -13.35
C PHE A 134 -10.33 5.09 -14.32
N GLU A 135 -10.50 6.38 -14.65
CA GLU A 135 -9.60 7.12 -15.51
C GLU A 135 -8.41 7.69 -14.72
N PRO A 136 -7.23 7.84 -15.34
CA PRO A 136 -6.05 8.34 -14.66
C PRO A 136 -6.27 9.74 -14.08
N GLY A 137 -5.70 10.00 -12.91
CA GLY A 137 -5.85 11.29 -12.23
C GLY A 137 -7.19 11.47 -11.49
N THR A 138 -8.12 10.51 -11.55
CA THR A 138 -9.26 10.46 -10.62
C THR A 138 -8.81 10.02 -9.22
N VAL A 139 -9.59 10.33 -8.19
CA VAL A 139 -9.39 9.78 -6.84
C VAL A 139 -10.75 9.40 -6.30
N SER A 140 -10.85 8.15 -5.84
CA SER A 140 -12.07 7.57 -5.29
C SER A 140 -11.78 7.05 -3.89
N ALA A 141 -12.77 7.12 -3.00
CA ALA A 141 -12.60 6.73 -1.61
C ALA A 141 -13.77 5.87 -1.11
N GLY A 142 -13.45 4.91 -0.26
CA GLY A 142 -14.42 4.05 0.40
C GLY A 142 -13.93 3.62 1.78
N ILE A 143 -14.84 3.18 2.62
CA ILE A 143 -14.54 2.63 3.93
C ILE A 143 -14.74 1.12 3.86
N LEU A 144 -13.73 0.39 4.31
CA LEU A 144 -13.76 -1.06 4.46
C LEU A 144 -13.90 -1.38 5.95
N LEU A 145 -15.02 -1.99 6.31
CA LEU A 145 -15.25 -2.51 7.65
C LEU A 145 -14.48 -3.82 7.82
N LEU A 146 -13.60 -3.87 8.82
CA LEU A 146 -12.78 -5.04 9.10
C LEU A 146 -13.56 -6.08 9.89
N ASN A 147 -13.24 -7.36 9.66
CA ASN A 147 -13.83 -8.46 10.39
C ASN A 147 -13.36 -8.45 11.87
N ASP A 148 -14.26 -8.84 12.79
CA ASP A 148 -13.98 -8.89 14.23
C ASP A 148 -12.85 -9.85 14.61
N GLY A 149 -12.58 -10.87 13.77
CA GLY A 149 -11.50 -11.82 13.96
C GLY A 149 -10.09 -11.26 13.74
N LEU A 150 -9.96 -10.05 13.17
CA LEU A 150 -8.65 -9.46 12.84
C LEU A 150 -8.14 -8.57 13.98
N ASP A 151 -7.09 -9.01 14.67
CA ASP A 151 -6.49 -8.30 15.80
C ASP A 151 -5.70 -7.06 15.34
N LEU A 152 -6.26 -5.87 15.56
CA LEU A 152 -5.68 -4.59 15.13
C LEU A 152 -4.41 -4.18 15.90
N SER A 153 -4.13 -4.83 17.05
CA SER A 153 -2.89 -4.60 17.79
C SER A 153 -1.67 -5.22 17.11
N LYS A 154 -1.91 -6.16 16.17
CA LYS A 154 -0.88 -6.88 15.43
C LYS A 154 -0.85 -6.44 13.96
N PRO A 155 0.33 -6.48 13.31
CA PRO A 155 0.40 -6.30 11.88
C PRO A 155 -0.46 -7.34 11.14
N PHE A 156 -1.07 -6.93 10.05
CA PHE A 156 -1.78 -7.82 9.13
C PHE A 156 -1.46 -7.43 7.69
N ARG A 157 -1.66 -8.35 6.76
CA ARG A 157 -1.36 -8.14 5.35
C ARG A 157 -2.66 -7.86 4.60
N ILE A 158 -2.61 -6.87 3.72
CA ILE A 158 -3.68 -6.51 2.80
C ILE A 158 -3.23 -6.96 1.42
N TYR A 159 -4.05 -7.74 0.74
CA TYR A 159 -3.82 -8.22 -0.61
C TYR A 159 -4.80 -7.58 -1.58
N TYR A 160 -4.35 -7.38 -2.81
CA TYR A 160 -5.17 -7.17 -3.98
C TYR A 160 -4.58 -7.99 -5.12
N GLY A 161 -5.27 -9.05 -5.54
CA GLY A 161 -4.70 -9.99 -6.52
C GLY A 161 -3.39 -10.61 -6.01
N ALA A 162 -2.30 -10.45 -6.78
CA ALA A 162 -0.97 -10.97 -6.44
C ALA A 162 -0.14 -9.99 -5.58
N GLN A 163 -0.58 -8.74 -5.45
CA GLN A 163 0.15 -7.68 -4.77
C GLN A 163 -0.30 -7.61 -3.31
N SER A 164 0.63 -7.26 -2.41
CA SER A 164 0.30 -7.10 -0.99
C SER A 164 1.10 -6.01 -0.30
N THR A 165 0.53 -5.48 0.77
CA THR A 165 1.18 -4.54 1.69
C THR A 165 0.92 -4.97 3.13
N VAL A 166 1.77 -4.55 4.06
CA VAL A 166 1.59 -4.82 5.49
C VAL A 166 1.08 -3.56 6.15
N PHE A 167 -0.03 -3.71 6.87
CA PHE A 167 -0.63 -2.66 7.67
C PHE A 167 -0.31 -2.87 9.15
N SER A 168 0.04 -1.79 9.85
CA SER A 168 0.27 -1.80 11.29
C SER A 168 -0.04 -0.44 11.90
N LEU A 169 -0.85 -0.42 12.96
CA LEU A 169 -1.18 0.80 13.70
C LEU A 169 -0.01 1.32 14.55
N THR A 170 0.90 0.43 14.96
CA THR A 170 1.98 0.78 15.90
C THR A 170 3.20 1.40 15.23
N GLY A 171 3.09 1.89 13.99
CA GLY A 171 4.17 2.61 13.31
C GLY A 171 5.44 1.78 13.06
N ARG A 172 5.47 0.50 13.43
CA ARG A 172 6.52 -0.44 13.04
C ARG A 172 6.30 -0.81 11.58
N ARG A 173 6.67 0.12 10.69
CA ARG A 173 7.07 -0.25 9.33
C ARG A 173 8.11 -1.34 9.54
N CYS A 174 7.84 -2.56 9.06
CA CYS A 174 8.92 -3.47 8.74
C CYS A 174 9.69 -2.81 7.60
N GLN A 175 10.57 -1.87 7.96
CA GLN A 175 11.54 -1.29 7.07
C GLN A 175 12.41 -2.46 6.66
N ARG A 176 12.16 -2.97 5.46
CA ARG A 176 12.97 -3.97 4.78
C ARG A 176 14.41 -3.48 4.91
N SER A 177 15.18 -4.07 5.82
CA SER A 177 16.57 -3.72 6.00
C SER A 177 17.22 -4.03 4.65
N ARG A 178 17.56 -2.97 3.93
CA ARG A 178 18.45 -3.06 2.79
C ARG A 178 19.77 -3.47 3.42
N ILE A 179 20.06 -4.77 3.41
CA ILE A 179 21.31 -5.34 3.90
C ILE A 179 22.41 -4.70 3.07
N ARG A 180 22.95 -3.60 3.59
CA ARG A 180 24.22 -3.05 3.16
C ARG A 180 25.24 -3.91 3.89
N SER A 181 25.88 -4.78 3.12
CA SER A 181 27.07 -5.51 3.53
C SER A 181 28.03 -4.58 4.25
N SER A 182 28.10 -4.70 5.56
CA SER A 182 29.31 -4.48 6.35
C SER A 182 29.10 -5.17 7.68
N SER A 183 29.92 -6.19 7.90
CA SER A 183 30.12 -6.93 9.14
C SER A 183 29.79 -6.12 10.38
N TYR A 184 28.87 -6.60 11.21
CA TYR A 184 29.04 -6.81 12.65
C TYR A 184 27.85 -7.63 13.15
N SER A 185 28.17 -8.73 13.83
CA SER A 185 27.27 -9.71 14.42
C SER A 185 26.10 -9.07 15.18
N CYS A 186 24.87 -9.44 14.82
CA CYS A 186 23.76 -9.37 15.75
C CYS A 186 23.16 -10.78 15.87
N PHE A 187 23.50 -11.40 16.99
CA PHE A 187 23.08 -12.71 17.45
C PHE A 187 21.54 -12.75 17.52
N CYS A 188 20.90 -13.59 16.72
CA CYS A 188 19.55 -14.05 17.03
C CYS A 188 19.66 -15.10 18.14
N SER A 189 19.35 -14.69 19.36
CA SER A 189 18.94 -15.59 20.42
C SER A 189 17.56 -15.12 20.86
N PHE A 190 16.52 -15.89 20.54
CA PHE A 190 15.57 -16.41 21.53
C PHE A 190 14.55 -17.33 20.83
N CYS A 191 14.56 -18.58 21.27
CA CYS A 191 13.55 -19.61 21.02
C CYS A 191 12.33 -19.37 21.94
N PHE A 192 11.12 -19.69 21.46
CA PHE A 192 10.33 -20.82 21.94
C PHE A 192 9.24 -21.15 20.91
#